data_AF-F0R1R2-F1
#
_entry.id   AF-F0R1R2-F1
#
_cell.length_a   1.000
_cell.length_b   1.000
_cell.length_c   1.000
_cell.angle_alpha   90.00
_cell.angle_beta   90.00
_cell.angle_gamma   90.00
#
_symmetry.space_group_name_H-M   'P 1'
#
loop_
_entity.id
_entity.type
_entity.pdbx_description
1 polymer ?
#
loop_
_entity_poly.entity_id
_entity_poly.type
_entity_poly.pdbx_seq_one_letter_code
_entity_poly.pdbx_strand_id
1 'polypeptide(L)'
;MTKEEFLNDKNVAGFIQWFSHKLSDFPYSYYNHREKKNWRCSSFYEACEKYNWNKSNWKDTQKKLENFSSRLRESISHANNDACKDVCCDILKWGGVLKGNQTKLEEINNKEGLCSYLIKAKVFLSHDSIGNPEEEIFMNSGFTKIYSLYIDDFIIYDSRAGAALCYMVKLYCEEQKLKELPVPLKFAYGNSRNPKVNRNPNNDTYKFSLLDQGKIHIECNMKANWLLKEVQNAPICEFKDLRSLEAALFMIGYDIPRGK
;
A
#
# COMPACT_ATOMS: atom_id res chain seq x y z
N MET A 1 18.42 -8.10 3.41
CA MET A 1 17.29 -8.70 4.15
C MET A 1 16.45 -9.46 3.15
N THR A 2 16.37 -10.77 3.31
CA THR A 2 15.49 -11.65 2.52
C THR A 2 14.08 -11.65 3.09
N LYS A 3 13.11 -12.10 2.31
CA LYS A 3 11.73 -12.33 2.74
C LYS A 3 11.69 -13.35 3.88
N GLU A 4 12.47 -14.42 3.76
CA GLU A 4 12.56 -15.47 4.79
C GLU A 4 13.11 -14.89 6.12
N GLU A 5 14.22 -14.15 6.07
CA GLU A 5 14.77 -13.47 7.25
C GLU A 5 13.74 -12.52 7.90
N PHE A 6 12.99 -11.79 7.08
CA PHE A 6 11.96 -10.88 7.55
C PHE A 6 10.78 -11.60 8.20
N LEU A 7 10.24 -12.64 7.57
CA LEU A 7 9.08 -13.39 8.07
C LEU A 7 9.42 -14.26 9.30
N ASN A 8 10.67 -14.73 9.41
CA ASN A 8 11.15 -15.50 10.57
C ASN A 8 11.52 -14.62 11.78
N ASP A 9 11.52 -13.28 11.66
CA ASP A 9 11.70 -12.41 12.83
C ASP A 9 10.53 -12.58 13.80
N LYS A 10 10.84 -12.81 15.08
CA LYS A 10 9.83 -13.06 16.12
C LYS A 10 8.78 -11.95 16.25
N ASN A 11 9.16 -10.69 16.04
CA ASN A 11 8.22 -9.58 16.16
C ASN A 11 7.32 -9.50 14.93
N VAL A 12 7.86 -9.82 13.75
CA VAL A 12 7.09 -9.88 12.50
C VAL A 12 6.09 -11.03 12.55
N ALA A 13 6.52 -12.24 12.91
CA ALA A 13 5.64 -13.39 13.06
C ALA A 13 4.54 -13.13 14.10
N GLY A 14 4.91 -12.58 15.27
CA GLY A 14 3.95 -12.20 16.31
C GLY A 14 2.97 -11.12 15.83
N PHE A 15 3.43 -10.13 15.06
CA PHE A 15 2.57 -9.10 14.49
C PHE A 15 1.61 -9.67 13.44
N ILE A 16 2.06 -10.57 12.56
CA ILE A 16 1.20 -11.23 11.56
C ILE A 16 0.08 -11.99 12.26
N GLN A 17 0.42 -12.79 13.27
CA GLN A 17 -0.57 -13.53 14.06
C GLN A 17 -1.55 -12.55 14.73
N TRP A 18 -1.04 -11.55 15.45
CA TRP A 18 -1.87 -10.55 16.12
C TRP A 18 -2.80 -9.81 15.16
N PHE A 19 -2.27 -9.35 14.02
CA PHE A 19 -3.03 -8.57 13.05
C PHE A 19 -4.13 -9.43 12.41
N SER A 20 -3.85 -10.70 12.10
CA SER A 20 -4.86 -11.64 11.59
C SER A 20 -6.06 -11.76 12.54
N HIS A 21 -5.85 -11.75 13.85
CA HIS A 21 -6.94 -11.79 14.84
C HIS A 21 -7.71 -10.46 14.96
N LYS A 22 -7.08 -9.33 14.65
CA LYS A 22 -7.76 -8.01 14.64
C LYS A 22 -8.64 -7.81 13.41
N LEU A 23 -8.55 -8.66 12.37
CA LEU A 23 -9.32 -8.45 11.13
C LEU A 23 -10.84 -8.49 11.38
N SER A 24 -11.32 -9.42 12.22
CA SER A 24 -12.75 -9.62 12.51
C SER A 24 -13.30 -8.67 13.58
N ASP A 25 -12.45 -8.15 14.47
CA ASP A 25 -12.84 -7.29 15.59
C ASP A 25 -11.88 -6.10 15.72
N PHE A 26 -12.27 -4.99 15.10
CA PHE A 26 -11.55 -3.72 15.14
C PHE A 26 -12.53 -2.54 15.03
N PRO A 27 -13.21 -2.17 16.13
CA PRO A 27 -14.06 -0.99 16.18
C PRO A 27 -13.23 0.27 15.93
N TYR A 28 -13.57 0.98 14.85
CA TYR A 28 -12.83 2.15 14.43
C TYR A 28 -13.75 3.22 13.86
N SER A 29 -13.38 4.48 14.06
CA SER A 29 -14.13 5.61 13.49
C SER A 29 -13.27 6.84 13.34
N TYR A 30 -13.67 7.70 12.40
CA TYR A 30 -13.08 9.03 12.19
C TYR A 30 -14.11 9.96 11.55
N TYR A 31 -13.83 11.26 11.57
CA TYR A 31 -14.61 12.23 10.83
C TYR A 31 -14.09 12.37 9.39
N ASN A 32 -14.88 11.96 8.40
CA ASN A 32 -14.51 12.10 7.00
C ASN A 32 -14.71 13.56 6.57
N HIS A 33 -13.64 14.34 6.58
CA HIS A 33 -13.66 15.75 6.18
C HIS A 33 -14.06 15.98 4.71
N ARG A 34 -13.89 15.00 3.84
CA ARG A 34 -14.29 15.10 2.42
C ARG A 34 -15.80 14.98 2.26
N GLU A 35 -16.42 14.08 3.02
CA GLU A 35 -17.85 13.78 2.95
C GLU A 35 -18.67 14.48 4.05
N LYS A 36 -18.00 15.16 4.99
CA LYS A 36 -18.60 15.86 6.14
C LYS A 36 -19.51 14.97 6.99
N LYS A 37 -19.06 13.75 7.28
CA LYS A 37 -19.80 12.79 8.10
C LYS A 37 -18.86 11.90 8.91
N ASN A 38 -19.39 11.32 9.98
CA ASN A 38 -18.70 10.26 10.71
C ASN A 38 -18.64 8.99 9.87
N TRP A 39 -17.47 8.39 9.77
CA TRP A 39 -17.25 7.06 9.21
C TRP A 39 -16.89 6.11 10.36
N ARG A 40 -17.41 4.88 10.32
CA ARG A 40 -17.12 3.86 11.32
C ARG A 40 -17.19 2.45 10.74
N CYS A 41 -16.44 1.53 11.32
CA CYS A 41 -16.51 0.09 11.10
C CYS A 41 -16.32 -0.66 12.43
N SER A 42 -16.75 -1.92 12.49
CA SER A 42 -16.47 -2.86 13.57
C SER A 42 -15.35 -3.84 13.24
N SER A 43 -14.91 -3.92 11.97
CA SER A 43 -13.91 -4.86 11.49
C SER A 43 -13.20 -4.35 10.24
N PHE A 44 -12.10 -4.99 9.85
CA PHE A 44 -11.45 -4.74 8.56
C PHE A 44 -12.34 -5.15 7.39
N TYR A 45 -13.15 -6.20 7.54
CA TYR A 45 -14.10 -6.63 6.52
C TYR A 45 -15.15 -5.55 6.23
N GLU A 46 -15.76 -4.98 7.28
CA GLU A 46 -16.72 -3.88 7.10
C GLU A 46 -16.03 -2.61 6.58
N ALA A 47 -14.75 -2.39 6.93
CA ALA A 47 -13.97 -1.30 6.35
C ALA A 47 -13.81 -1.44 4.83
N CYS A 48 -13.58 -2.67 4.34
CA CYS A 48 -13.54 -2.98 2.91
C CYS A 48 -14.92 -2.81 2.24
N GLU A 49 -16.00 -3.32 2.84
CA GLU A 49 -17.37 -3.15 2.33
C GLU A 49 -17.76 -1.67 2.19
N LYS A 50 -17.32 -0.85 3.14
CA LYS A 50 -17.54 0.60 3.15
C LYS A 50 -16.53 1.39 2.33
N TYR A 51 -15.70 0.73 1.52
CA TYR A 51 -14.75 1.39 0.66
C TYR A 51 -15.41 2.46 -0.20
N ASN A 52 -14.81 3.66 -0.19
CA ASN A 52 -15.20 4.74 -1.08
C ASN A 52 -13.98 5.49 -1.58
N TRP A 53 -13.82 5.51 -2.90
CA TRP A 53 -12.87 6.39 -3.57
C TRP A 53 -13.55 7.17 -4.66
N ASN A 54 -13.54 8.50 -4.51
CA ASN A 54 -14.09 9.41 -5.50
C ASN A 54 -15.55 9.10 -5.89
N LYS A 55 -16.39 8.80 -4.88
CA LYS A 55 -17.80 8.40 -5.03
C LYS A 55 -18.01 7.03 -5.69
N SER A 56 -16.95 6.23 -5.88
CA SER A 56 -17.04 4.85 -6.34
C SER A 56 -16.94 3.90 -5.15
N ASN A 57 -17.83 2.91 -5.09
CA ASN A 57 -17.78 1.83 -4.09
C ASN A 57 -16.70 0.81 -4.45
N TRP A 58 -16.55 -0.24 -3.63
CA TRP A 58 -15.59 -1.31 -3.85
C TRP A 58 -15.75 -2.01 -5.21
N LYS A 59 -16.96 -2.50 -5.50
CA LYS A 59 -17.27 -3.29 -6.70
C LYS A 59 -16.99 -2.53 -7.99
N ASP A 60 -17.41 -1.26 -8.06
CA ASP A 60 -17.18 -0.42 -9.23
C ASP A 60 -15.70 -0.07 -9.39
N THR A 61 -14.99 0.13 -8.28
CA THR A 61 -13.54 0.37 -8.29
C THR A 61 -12.81 -0.87 -8.77
N GLN A 62 -13.14 -2.05 -8.26
CA GLN A 62 -12.54 -3.32 -8.65
C GLN A 62 -12.70 -3.57 -10.16
N LYS A 63 -13.91 -3.44 -10.70
CA LYS A 63 -14.17 -3.59 -12.15
C LYS A 63 -13.30 -2.63 -12.99
N LYS A 64 -13.13 -1.40 -12.53
CA LYS A 64 -12.30 -0.40 -13.21
C LYS A 64 -10.81 -0.77 -13.15
N LEU A 65 -10.33 -1.24 -12.01
CA LEU A 65 -8.95 -1.66 -11.83
C LEU A 65 -8.63 -2.94 -12.62
N GLU A 66 -9.57 -3.89 -12.71
CA GLU A 66 -9.47 -5.08 -13.56
C GLU A 66 -9.33 -4.69 -15.04
N ASN A 67 -10.11 -3.72 -15.51
CA ASN A 67 -9.97 -3.18 -16.86
C ASN A 67 -8.58 -2.55 -17.10
N PHE A 68 -8.08 -1.76 -16.15
CA PHE A 68 -6.73 -1.19 -16.24
C PHE A 68 -5.65 -2.27 -16.24
N SER A 69 -5.77 -3.26 -15.36
CA SER A 69 -4.82 -4.38 -15.30
C SER A 69 -4.77 -5.16 -16.61
N SER A 70 -5.94 -5.48 -17.17
CA SER A 70 -6.05 -6.18 -18.45
C SER A 70 -5.40 -5.39 -19.59
N ARG A 71 -5.75 -4.09 -19.75
CA ARG A 71 -5.16 -3.22 -20.78
C ARG A 71 -3.65 -3.05 -20.59
N LEU A 72 -3.18 -2.91 -19.35
CA LEU A 72 -1.76 -2.76 -19.04
C LEU A 72 -0.98 -4.01 -19.42
N ARG A 73 -1.44 -5.20 -18.99
CA ARG A 73 -0.82 -6.49 -19.33
C ARG A 73 -0.82 -6.74 -20.83
N GLU A 74 -1.93 -6.45 -21.50
CA GLU A 74 -2.05 -6.56 -22.96
C GLU A 74 -1.03 -5.66 -23.67
N SER A 75 -0.94 -4.38 -23.30
CA SER A 75 0.03 -3.45 -23.89
C SER A 75 1.49 -3.89 -23.70
N ILE A 76 1.83 -4.43 -22.53
CA ILE A 76 3.17 -4.94 -22.23
C ILE A 76 3.46 -6.20 -23.05
N SER A 77 2.50 -7.12 -23.16
CA SER A 77 2.67 -8.37 -23.94
C SER A 77 2.89 -8.13 -25.44
N HIS A 78 2.34 -7.03 -25.98
CA HIS A 78 2.53 -6.63 -27.37
C HIS A 78 3.69 -5.63 -27.57
N ALA A 79 4.47 -5.36 -26.51
CA ALA A 79 5.54 -4.35 -26.50
C ALA A 79 5.08 -2.95 -27.01
N ASN A 80 3.80 -2.60 -26.79
CA ASN A 80 3.22 -1.34 -27.25
C ASN A 80 3.37 -0.26 -26.18
N ASN A 81 4.46 0.52 -26.29
CA ASN A 81 4.80 1.57 -25.34
C ASN A 81 3.76 2.71 -25.29
N ASP A 82 3.13 3.06 -26.41
CA ASP A 82 2.12 4.13 -26.44
C ASP A 82 0.85 3.71 -25.70
N ALA A 83 0.34 2.52 -25.99
CA ALA A 83 -0.80 1.96 -25.25
C ALA A 83 -0.47 1.77 -23.76
N CYS A 84 0.75 1.35 -23.44
CA CYS A 84 1.21 1.23 -22.05
C CYS A 84 1.24 2.60 -21.35
N LYS A 85 1.73 3.64 -22.02
CA LYS A 85 1.74 5.03 -21.51
C LYS A 85 0.32 5.51 -21.23
N ASP A 86 -0.61 5.26 -22.14
CA ASP A 86 -2.01 5.68 -22.01
C ASP A 86 -2.67 5.03 -20.80
N VAL A 87 -2.49 3.72 -20.61
CA VAL A 87 -3.04 3.00 -19.46
C VAL A 87 -2.39 3.46 -18.16
N CYS A 88 -1.08 3.68 -18.13
CA CYS A 88 -0.38 4.27 -16.98
C CYS A 88 -0.93 5.66 -16.63
N CYS A 89 -1.21 6.50 -17.63
CA CYS A 89 -1.82 7.81 -17.43
C CYS A 89 -3.24 7.69 -16.86
N ASP A 90 -4.06 6.75 -17.36
CA ASP A 90 -5.41 6.48 -16.86
C ASP A 90 -5.40 6.05 -15.38
N ILE A 91 -4.47 5.16 -15.00
CA ILE A 91 -4.28 4.68 -13.62
C ILE A 91 -3.93 5.86 -12.71
N LEU A 92 -2.96 6.70 -13.10
CA LEU A 92 -2.55 7.85 -12.30
C LEU A 92 -3.64 8.92 -12.23
N LYS A 93 -4.45 9.08 -13.28
CA LYS A 93 -5.60 9.97 -13.31
C LYS A 93 -6.68 9.50 -12.35
N TRP A 94 -7.00 8.20 -12.33
CA TRP A 94 -7.90 7.59 -11.34
C TRP A 94 -7.40 7.78 -9.91
N GLY A 95 -6.10 7.63 -9.68
CA GLY A 95 -5.47 7.87 -8.38
C GLY A 95 -5.35 9.35 -7.98
N GLY A 96 -5.68 10.29 -8.87
CA GLY A 96 -5.56 11.74 -8.61
C GLY A 96 -4.12 12.24 -8.53
N VAL A 97 -3.16 11.54 -9.15
CA VAL A 97 -1.71 11.78 -9.03
C VAL A 97 -0.99 11.94 -10.37
N LEU A 98 -1.71 11.99 -11.50
CA LEU A 98 -1.11 12.15 -12.83
C LEU A 98 -0.17 13.35 -12.94
N LYS A 99 -0.60 14.55 -12.48
CA LYS A 99 0.19 15.78 -12.58
C LYS A 99 1.60 15.67 -11.97
N GLY A 100 1.75 14.88 -10.90
CA GLY A 100 3.03 14.70 -10.21
C GLY A 100 3.89 13.56 -10.77
N ASN A 101 3.42 12.85 -11.80
CA ASN A 101 4.05 11.63 -12.32
C ASN A 101 4.19 11.59 -13.84
N GLN A 102 3.50 12.47 -14.57
CA GLN A 102 3.48 12.47 -16.03
C GLN A 102 4.88 12.64 -16.63
N THR A 103 5.65 13.63 -16.16
CA THR A 103 7.03 13.85 -16.64
C THR A 103 7.90 12.62 -16.42
N LYS A 104 7.80 11.96 -15.27
CA LYS A 104 8.59 10.74 -14.99
C LYS A 104 8.18 9.57 -15.91
N LEU A 105 6.89 9.41 -16.22
CA LEU A 105 6.46 8.41 -17.21
C LEU A 105 7.07 8.68 -18.59
N GLU A 106 7.12 9.94 -19.01
CA GLU A 106 7.70 10.35 -20.29
C GLU A 106 9.21 10.13 -20.33
N GLU A 107 9.92 10.50 -19.26
CA GLU A 107 11.35 10.25 -19.10
C GLU A 107 11.68 8.75 -19.24
N ILE A 108 10.95 7.89 -18.52
CA ILE A 108 11.15 6.44 -18.59
C ILE A 108 10.84 5.92 -20.00
N ASN A 109 9.71 6.33 -20.58
CA ASN A 109 9.31 5.89 -21.91
C ASN A 109 10.35 6.24 -22.97
N ASN A 110 10.90 7.46 -22.90
CA ASN A 110 11.91 7.94 -23.84
C ASN A 110 13.28 7.28 -23.62
N LYS A 111 13.63 6.94 -22.37
CA LYS A 111 14.93 6.34 -22.02
C LYS A 111 15.03 4.88 -22.46
N GLU A 112 14.02 4.06 -22.18
CA GLU A 112 14.09 2.61 -22.40
C GLU A 112 12.77 1.94 -22.85
N GLY A 113 11.70 2.72 -22.98
CA GLY A 113 10.35 2.21 -23.23
C GLY A 113 9.65 1.72 -21.96
N LEU A 114 8.40 2.14 -21.75
CA LEU A 114 7.62 1.78 -20.56
C LEU A 114 7.38 0.27 -20.42
N CYS A 115 7.16 -0.46 -21.52
CA CYS A 115 6.94 -1.90 -21.43
C CYS A 115 8.18 -2.63 -20.90
N SER A 116 9.36 -2.29 -21.42
CA SER A 116 10.65 -2.86 -20.98
C SER A 116 10.92 -2.52 -19.52
N TYR A 117 10.74 -1.24 -19.15
CA TYR A 117 10.87 -0.77 -17.78
C TYR A 117 9.96 -1.53 -16.81
N LEU A 118 8.67 -1.69 -17.12
CA LEU A 118 7.73 -2.36 -16.23
C LEU A 118 8.05 -3.86 -16.08
N ILE A 119 8.54 -4.51 -17.14
CA ILE A 119 9.03 -5.91 -17.06
C ILE A 119 10.20 -6.00 -16.06
N LYS A 120 11.21 -5.12 -16.19
CA LYS A 120 12.34 -5.06 -15.23
C LYS A 120 11.86 -4.78 -13.81
N ALA A 121 10.96 -3.80 -13.64
CA ALA A 121 10.39 -3.45 -12.35
C ALA A 121 9.64 -4.62 -11.72
N LYS A 122 8.86 -5.39 -12.50
CA LYS A 122 8.18 -6.60 -12.02
C LYS A 122 9.17 -7.65 -11.55
N VAL A 123 10.23 -7.90 -12.32
CA VAL A 123 11.29 -8.85 -11.94
C VAL A 123 11.89 -8.40 -10.61
N PHE A 124 12.37 -7.16 -10.51
CA PHE A 124 12.98 -6.63 -9.29
C PHE A 124 12.05 -6.70 -8.07
N LEU A 125 10.83 -6.16 -8.18
CA LEU A 125 9.89 -6.02 -7.07
C LEU A 125 9.26 -7.35 -6.62
N SER A 126 9.39 -8.41 -7.42
CA SER A 126 8.91 -9.76 -7.06
C SER A 126 9.99 -10.62 -6.41
N HIS A 127 11.22 -10.13 -6.24
CA HIS A 127 12.27 -10.89 -5.56
C HIS A 127 11.95 -11.07 -4.07
N ASP A 128 12.37 -12.22 -3.53
CA ASP A 128 12.32 -12.52 -2.10
C ASP A 128 13.50 -11.90 -1.32
N SER A 129 14.03 -10.78 -1.81
CA SER A 129 15.04 -10.01 -1.09
C SER A 129 14.93 -8.53 -1.39
N ILE A 130 15.12 -7.71 -0.36
CA ILE A 130 15.35 -6.29 -0.53
C ILE A 130 16.81 -6.18 -0.99
N GLY A 131 17.00 -6.25 -2.30
CA GLY A 131 18.28 -5.90 -2.92
C GLY A 131 18.58 -4.42 -2.70
N ASN A 132 19.76 -3.98 -3.14
CA ASN A 132 19.90 -2.56 -3.43
C ASN A 132 18.91 -2.26 -4.56
N PRO A 133 18.02 -1.26 -4.43
CA PRO A 133 17.26 -0.80 -5.57
C PRO A 133 18.27 -0.56 -6.68
N GLU A 134 18.12 -1.26 -7.79
CA GLU A 134 18.76 -0.78 -9.00
C GLU A 134 18.33 0.68 -9.13
N GLU A 135 19.27 1.60 -9.33
CA GLU A 135 18.99 3.03 -9.45
C GLU A 135 17.96 3.34 -10.56
N GLU A 136 17.58 2.32 -11.34
CA GLU A 136 16.58 2.32 -12.38
C GLU A 136 15.12 2.28 -11.88
N ILE A 137 14.78 1.69 -10.72
CA ILE A 137 13.36 1.56 -10.32
C ILE A 137 12.86 2.80 -9.59
N PHE A 138 11.98 3.54 -10.24
CA PHE A 138 11.29 4.68 -9.64
C PHE A 138 10.11 4.24 -8.77
N MET A 139 10.05 4.75 -7.54
CA MET A 139 8.98 4.40 -6.59
C MET A 139 8.41 5.62 -5.90
N ASN A 140 7.09 5.77 -6.02
CA ASN A 140 6.27 6.65 -5.21
C ASN A 140 4.83 6.12 -5.16
N SER A 141 3.94 6.81 -4.43
CA SER A 141 2.53 6.40 -4.28
C SER A 141 1.72 6.33 -5.59
N GLY A 142 2.19 6.95 -6.67
CA GLY A 142 1.59 6.85 -8.00
C GLY A 142 2.06 5.59 -8.72
N PHE A 143 3.36 5.33 -8.72
CA PHE A 143 3.93 4.15 -9.35
C PHE A 143 3.54 2.85 -8.63
N THR A 144 3.32 2.86 -7.32
CA THR A 144 2.73 1.69 -6.63
C THR A 144 1.36 1.32 -7.21
N LYS A 145 0.58 2.27 -7.73
CA LYS A 145 -0.70 1.98 -8.41
C LYS A 145 -0.49 1.21 -9.70
N ILE A 146 0.47 1.64 -10.52
CA ILE A 146 0.83 0.97 -11.76
C ILE A 146 1.33 -0.45 -11.45
N TYR A 147 2.28 -0.58 -10.54
CA TYR A 147 2.85 -1.87 -10.15
C TYR A 147 1.79 -2.82 -9.59
N SER A 148 0.90 -2.32 -8.73
CA SER A 148 -0.17 -3.12 -8.14
C SER A 148 -1.16 -3.71 -9.15
N LEU A 149 -1.21 -3.17 -10.38
CA LEU A 149 -2.08 -3.66 -11.45
C LEU A 149 -1.34 -4.56 -12.46
N TYR A 150 0.00 -4.63 -12.38
CA TYR A 150 0.82 -5.47 -13.26
C TYR A 150 1.50 -6.65 -12.55
N ILE A 151 1.83 -6.46 -11.27
CA ILE A 151 2.46 -7.44 -10.40
C ILE A 151 1.37 -8.05 -9.54
N ASP A 152 1.34 -9.39 -9.50
CA ASP A 152 0.40 -10.14 -8.69
C ASP A 152 0.76 -10.00 -7.19
N ASP A 153 -0.24 -10.02 -6.31
CA ASP A 153 -0.05 -9.87 -4.86
C ASP A 153 0.74 -8.62 -4.42
N PHE A 154 0.63 -7.52 -5.19
CA PHE A 154 1.33 -6.26 -4.93
C PHE A 154 0.35 -5.14 -4.57
N ILE A 155 0.52 -4.53 -3.39
CA ILE A 155 -0.40 -3.51 -2.88
C ILE A 155 -0.03 -2.08 -3.33
N ILE A 156 -1.04 -1.22 -3.41
CA ILE A 156 -0.88 0.24 -3.45
C ILE A 156 -0.41 0.72 -2.08
N TYR A 157 0.90 0.86 -1.94
CA TYR A 157 1.48 1.50 -0.77
C TYR A 157 1.43 3.03 -0.92
N ASP A 158 0.30 3.64 -0.56
CA ASP A 158 0.14 5.10 -0.51
C ASP A 158 0.10 5.64 0.92
N SER A 159 -0.07 6.96 1.05
CA SER A 159 -0.12 7.64 2.35
C SER A 159 -1.13 7.06 3.34
N ARG A 160 -2.27 6.52 2.87
CA ARG A 160 -3.29 5.93 3.76
C ARG A 160 -2.93 4.52 4.14
N ALA A 161 -2.57 3.68 3.15
CA ALA A 161 -2.16 2.30 3.42
C ALA A 161 -0.95 2.26 4.38
N GLY A 162 0.05 3.11 4.15
CA GLY A 162 1.20 3.24 5.05
C GLY A 162 0.82 3.75 6.45
N ALA A 163 -0.09 4.73 6.55
CA ALA A 163 -0.56 5.23 7.84
C ALA A 163 -1.30 4.14 8.64
N ALA A 164 -2.19 3.39 8.00
CA ALA A 164 -2.91 2.28 8.63
C ALA A 164 -1.94 1.19 9.08
N LEU A 165 -1.00 0.76 8.23
CA LEU A 165 -0.05 -0.28 8.57
C LEU A 165 0.84 0.13 9.76
N CYS A 166 1.40 1.34 9.75
CA CYS A 166 2.19 1.84 10.88
C CYS A 166 1.33 1.97 12.16
N TYR A 167 0.06 2.36 12.02
CA TYR A 167 -0.86 2.43 13.16
C TYR A 167 -1.14 1.03 13.75
N MET A 168 -1.35 0.02 12.93
CA MET A 168 -1.50 -1.37 13.40
C MET A 168 -0.24 -1.86 14.09
N VAL A 169 0.95 -1.58 13.54
CA VAL A 169 2.23 -1.92 14.19
C VAL A 169 2.35 -1.23 15.55
N LYS A 170 1.97 0.04 15.65
CA LYS A 170 1.97 0.76 16.93
C LYS A 170 1.05 0.09 17.95
N LEU A 171 -0.19 -0.22 17.58
CA LEU A 171 -1.14 -0.88 18.48
C LEU A 171 -0.62 -2.24 18.95
N TYR A 172 0.00 -3.01 18.06
CA TYR A 172 0.68 -4.25 18.43
C TYR A 172 1.79 -4.01 19.45
N CYS A 173 2.67 -3.04 19.22
CA CYS A 173 3.75 -2.74 20.15
C CYS A 173 3.22 -2.30 21.53
N GLU A 174 2.15 -1.52 21.56
CA GLU A 174 1.45 -1.10 22.79
C GLU A 174 0.85 -2.30 23.54
N GLU A 175 0.13 -3.18 22.83
CA GLU A 175 -0.52 -4.36 23.42
C GLU A 175 0.50 -5.37 23.94
N GLN A 176 1.60 -5.57 23.22
CA GLN A 176 2.72 -6.43 23.63
C GLN A 176 3.71 -5.75 24.60
N LYS A 177 3.49 -4.48 24.94
CA LYS A 177 4.34 -3.68 25.85
C LYS A 177 5.82 -3.65 25.41
N LEU A 178 6.07 -3.54 24.11
CA LEU A 178 7.43 -3.44 23.58
C LEU A 178 8.03 -2.08 23.98
N LYS A 179 9.30 -2.06 24.37
CA LYS A 179 9.97 -0.82 24.80
C LYS A 179 10.33 0.11 23.65
N GLU A 180 10.39 -0.43 22.45
CA GLU A 180 10.75 0.29 21.22
C GLU A 180 10.09 -0.37 20.02
N LEU A 181 10.07 0.36 18.89
CA LEU A 181 9.59 -0.14 17.61
C LEU A 181 10.59 -1.15 17.02
N PRO A 182 10.21 -2.44 16.82
CA PRO A 182 11.10 -3.44 16.25
C PRO A 182 11.61 -3.02 14.86
N VAL A 183 12.91 -3.14 14.63
CA VAL A 183 13.57 -2.71 13.38
C VAL A 183 12.88 -3.24 12.12
N PRO A 184 12.51 -4.53 12.04
CA PRO A 184 11.83 -5.05 10.84
C PRO A 184 10.46 -4.41 10.58
N LEU A 185 9.75 -3.97 11.62
CA LEU A 185 8.43 -3.35 11.56
C LEU A 185 8.47 -1.82 11.41
N LYS A 186 9.65 -1.22 11.17
CA LYS A 186 9.82 0.21 10.87
C LYS A 186 9.36 0.56 9.46
N PHE A 187 8.05 0.53 9.25
CA PHE A 187 7.40 1.04 8.05
C PHE A 187 7.43 2.58 8.01
N ALA A 188 7.08 3.14 6.85
CA ALA A 188 6.97 4.58 6.64
C ALA A 188 5.53 5.00 6.31
N TYR A 189 5.15 6.20 6.74
CA TYR A 189 3.80 6.76 6.58
C TYR A 189 3.82 8.07 5.76
N GLY A 190 2.73 8.37 5.04
CA GLY A 190 2.61 9.61 4.27
C GLY A 190 1.67 10.62 4.93
N ASN A 191 2.04 11.90 4.92
CA ASN A 191 1.18 12.97 5.44
C ASN A 191 -0.10 13.15 4.59
N SER A 192 -1.16 13.64 5.25
CA SER A 192 -2.34 14.12 4.54
C SER A 192 -2.09 15.50 3.94
N ARG A 193 -2.63 15.75 2.74
CA ARG A 193 -2.70 17.11 2.17
C ARG A 193 -3.69 18.00 2.91
N ASN A 194 -4.65 17.40 3.63
CA ASN A 194 -5.57 18.12 4.50
C ASN A 194 -5.00 18.16 5.92
N PRO A 195 -4.63 19.34 6.47
CA PRO A 195 -4.00 19.46 7.79
C PRO A 195 -4.92 19.06 8.96
N LYS A 196 -6.24 18.95 8.72
CA LYS A 196 -7.20 18.49 9.74
C LYS A 196 -7.15 16.97 9.96
N VAL A 197 -6.68 16.23 8.95
CA VAL A 197 -6.58 14.77 8.94
C VAL A 197 -5.19 14.36 9.39
N ASN A 198 -5.11 13.52 10.43
CA ASN A 198 -3.86 12.98 10.92
C ASN A 198 -3.54 11.64 10.24
N ARG A 199 -2.31 11.49 9.77
CA ARG A 199 -1.77 10.21 9.30
C ARG A 199 -0.47 9.82 9.98
N ASN A 200 -0.07 10.61 10.97
CA ASN A 200 1.15 10.40 11.72
C ASN A 200 0.87 9.42 12.87
N PRO A 201 1.45 8.21 12.84
CA PRO A 201 1.28 7.21 13.89
C PRO A 201 2.16 7.52 15.12
N ASN A 202 3.15 8.41 14.99
CA ASN A 202 4.20 8.62 15.99
C ASN A 202 3.63 9.07 17.35
N ASN A 203 4.24 8.57 18.41
CA ASN A 203 4.15 9.09 19.78
C ASN A 203 5.56 9.16 20.38
N ASP A 204 5.71 9.34 21.69
CA ASP A 204 7.03 9.46 22.32
C ASP A 204 7.91 8.20 22.18
N THR A 205 7.32 7.01 22.16
CA THR A 205 8.03 5.72 22.13
C THR A 205 8.25 5.19 20.72
N TYR A 206 7.20 5.19 19.90
CA TYR A 206 7.21 4.56 18.57
C TYR A 206 7.31 5.64 17.49
N LYS A 207 8.47 5.68 16.82
CA LYS A 207 8.79 6.64 15.78
C LYS A 207 8.94 5.92 14.43
N PHE A 208 8.07 6.27 13.50
CA PHE A 208 8.08 5.88 12.11
C PHE A 208 8.60 7.03 11.26
N SER A 209 9.26 6.69 10.15
CA SER A 209 9.77 7.67 9.20
C SER A 209 8.65 8.19 8.28
N LEU A 210 8.82 9.40 7.77
CA LEU A 210 8.01 9.86 6.64
C LEU A 210 8.34 9.05 5.40
N LEU A 211 7.28 8.72 4.66
CA LEU A 211 7.37 8.06 3.37
C LEU A 211 7.92 9.08 2.37
N ASP A 212 9.15 8.84 1.95
CA ASP A 212 9.82 9.56 0.87
C ASP A 212 9.92 8.68 -0.37
N GLN A 213 10.18 9.28 -1.54
CA GLN A 213 10.37 8.55 -2.79
C GLN A 213 11.64 7.69 -2.74
N GLY A 214 11.68 6.62 -3.54
CA GLY A 214 12.89 5.80 -3.69
C GLY A 214 13.02 4.67 -2.65
N LYS A 215 14.23 4.51 -2.09
CA LYS A 215 14.64 3.28 -1.38
C LYS A 215 13.71 2.89 -0.22
N ILE A 216 13.34 3.84 0.64
CA ILE A 216 12.47 3.56 1.79
C ILE A 216 11.08 3.11 1.34
N HIS A 217 10.54 3.70 0.26
CA HIS A 217 9.24 3.30 -0.29
C HIS A 217 9.29 1.88 -0.85
N ILE A 218 10.33 1.56 -1.64
CA ILE A 218 10.54 0.21 -2.19
C ILE A 218 10.58 -0.81 -1.05
N GLU A 219 11.43 -0.58 -0.06
CA GLU A 219 11.60 -1.47 1.08
C GLU A 219 10.27 -1.65 1.85
N CYS A 220 9.59 -0.56 2.17
CA CYS A 220 8.30 -0.62 2.88
C CYS A 220 7.25 -1.37 2.07
N ASN A 221 7.17 -1.13 0.76
CA ASN A 221 6.16 -1.78 -0.09
C ASN A 221 6.43 -3.28 -0.22
N MET A 222 7.68 -3.70 -0.45
CA MET A 222 8.05 -5.12 -0.53
C MET A 222 7.76 -5.83 0.80
N LYS A 223 8.21 -5.27 1.92
CA LYS A 223 7.90 -5.81 3.26
C LYS A 223 6.40 -5.90 3.52
N ALA A 224 5.65 -4.88 3.13
CA ALA A 224 4.20 -4.86 3.31
C ALA A 224 3.52 -5.93 2.46
N ASN A 225 3.95 -6.16 1.22
CA ASN A 225 3.42 -7.25 0.39
C ASN A 225 3.66 -8.61 1.04
N TRP A 226 4.90 -8.86 1.50
CA TRP A 226 5.23 -10.12 2.18
C TRP A 226 4.42 -10.33 3.45
N LEU A 227 4.39 -9.31 4.32
CA LEU A 227 3.68 -9.36 5.60
C LEU A 227 2.18 -9.55 5.41
N LEU A 228 1.56 -8.73 4.56
CA LEU A 228 0.12 -8.76 4.36
C LEU A 228 -0.30 -10.04 3.64
N LYS A 229 0.57 -10.64 2.82
CA LYS A 229 0.29 -11.95 2.20
C LYS A 229 0.15 -13.03 3.27
N GLU A 230 1.01 -13.03 4.28
CA GLU A 230 0.89 -13.96 5.41
C GLU A 230 -0.35 -13.69 6.27
N VAL A 231 -0.70 -12.41 6.48
CA VAL A 231 -1.97 -12.05 7.14
C VAL A 231 -3.19 -12.54 6.33
N GLN A 232 -3.13 -12.45 5.00
CA GLN A 232 -4.18 -12.92 4.10
C GLN A 232 -4.26 -14.46 4.04
N ASN A 233 -3.12 -15.15 4.16
CA ASN A 233 -3.03 -16.61 4.17
C ASN A 233 -3.40 -17.23 5.53
N ALA A 234 -3.52 -16.43 6.59
CA ALA A 234 -3.89 -16.92 7.91
C ALA A 234 -5.26 -17.64 7.84
N PRO A 235 -5.43 -18.83 8.46
CA PRO A 235 -6.68 -19.60 8.35
C PRO A 235 -7.96 -18.88 8.79
N ILE A 236 -7.82 -17.87 9.66
CA ILE A 236 -8.91 -17.05 10.18
C ILE A 236 -9.26 -15.85 9.28
N CYS A 237 -8.49 -15.60 8.23
CA CYS A 237 -8.68 -14.48 7.33
C CYS A 237 -9.75 -14.81 6.27
N GLU A 238 -10.74 -13.92 6.12
CA GLU A 238 -11.81 -14.06 5.13
C GLU A 238 -11.55 -13.25 3.84
N PHE A 239 -10.47 -12.46 3.80
CA PHE A 239 -10.09 -11.76 2.58
C PHE A 239 -9.59 -12.75 1.53
N LYS A 240 -10.25 -12.76 0.37
CA LYS A 240 -9.91 -13.64 -0.75
C LYS A 240 -8.64 -13.24 -1.49
N ASP A 241 -8.28 -11.97 -1.40
CA ASP A 241 -7.15 -11.37 -2.10
C ASP A 241 -6.55 -10.22 -1.27
N LEU A 242 -5.29 -9.89 -1.57
CA LEU A 242 -4.59 -8.76 -0.94
C LEU A 242 -5.23 -7.42 -1.25
N ARG A 243 -5.96 -7.31 -2.37
CA ARG A 243 -6.55 -6.06 -2.82
C ARG A 243 -7.68 -5.61 -1.88
N SER A 244 -8.47 -6.56 -1.41
CA SER A 244 -9.55 -6.34 -0.44
C SER A 244 -9.00 -5.93 0.94
N LEU A 245 -7.91 -6.56 1.40
CA LEU A 245 -7.20 -6.15 2.62
C LEU A 245 -6.58 -4.76 2.49
N GLU A 246 -5.96 -4.44 1.35
CA GLU A 246 -5.47 -3.10 1.03
C GLU A 246 -6.59 -2.06 1.06
N ALA A 247 -7.78 -2.40 0.55
CA ALA A 247 -8.94 -1.50 0.57
C ALA A 247 -9.36 -1.14 1.99
N ALA A 248 -9.38 -2.12 2.90
CA ALA A 248 -9.64 -1.90 4.31
C ALA A 248 -8.58 -0.98 4.94
N LEU A 249 -7.29 -1.25 4.69
CA LEU A 249 -6.19 -0.39 5.13
C LEU A 249 -6.32 1.04 4.60
N PHE A 250 -6.72 1.20 3.34
CA PHE A 250 -6.92 2.51 2.72
C PHE A 250 -8.04 3.32 3.40
N MET A 251 -9.11 2.66 3.83
CA MET A 251 -10.21 3.30 4.55
C MET A 251 -9.81 3.66 5.98
N ILE A 252 -9.22 2.72 6.73
CA ILE A 252 -8.75 2.92 8.11
C ILE A 252 -7.67 4.02 8.15
N GLY A 253 -6.76 4.03 7.19
CA GLY A 253 -5.67 5.00 7.10
C GLY A 253 -6.09 6.38 6.59
N TYR A 254 -7.38 6.66 6.43
CA TYR A 254 -7.86 7.98 6.06
C TYR A 254 -7.38 9.02 7.08
N ASP A 255 -7.71 8.79 8.36
CA ASP A 255 -7.41 9.63 9.52
C ASP A 255 -7.23 8.74 10.75
N ILE A 256 -6.05 8.81 11.38
CA ILE A 256 -5.69 7.98 12.53
C ILE A 256 -5.61 8.79 13.83
N PRO A 257 -5.90 8.18 15.01
CA PRO A 257 -5.76 8.87 16.28
C PRO A 257 -4.39 9.53 16.42
N ARG A 258 -4.39 10.79 16.89
CA ARG A 258 -3.14 11.47 17.22
C ARG A 258 -2.48 10.72 18.38
N GLY A 259 -1.18 10.45 18.25
CA GLY A 259 -0.40 9.93 19.37
C GLY A 259 -0.52 10.90 20.56
N LYS A 260 -0.89 10.36 21.72
CA LYS A 260 -0.59 11.01 22.99
C LYS A 260 0.86 10.70 23.34
#